data_AF-A0A2R7UDR3-F1
#
_entry.id   AF-A0A2R7UDR3-F1
#
_cell.length_a   1.000
_cell.length_b   1.000
_cell.length_c   1.000
_cell.angle_alpha   90.00
_cell.angle_beta   90.00
_cell.angle_gamma   90.00
#
_symmetry.space_group_name_H-M   'P 1'
#
loop_
_entity.id
_entity.type
_entity.pdbx_description
1 polymer ?
#
loop_
_entity_poly.entity_id
_entity_poly.type
_entity_poly.pdbx_seq_one_letter_code
_entity_poly.pdbx_strand_id
1 'polypeptide(L)'
;MNIRVLLASALTVASSYAIALEPKHLDIAVNAVVAAPAFEYKPIGEWGNSPVKLQFKKDSQHFPPVKHTAFLKSPNGAVTVKYAGKTPEFLDDNGKSVGLRYIMSINGKKLPDDGSSVQVLPAAEAAVGKEVDFYFRPMTLINWVARPGTYTAQVELVFETEPPL
;
A
#
# COMPACT_ATOMS: atom_id res chain seq x y z
N MET A 1 59.66 -47.13 -58.38
CA MET A 1 59.03 -48.46 -58.37
C MET A 1 57.61 -48.30 -58.90
N ASN A 2 57.36 -48.84 -60.09
CA ASN A 2 56.14 -48.64 -60.87
C ASN A 2 55.04 -49.60 -60.41
N ILE A 3 53.83 -49.11 -60.17
CA ILE A 3 52.60 -49.91 -60.27
C ILE A 3 51.58 -49.11 -61.07
N ARG A 4 51.27 -49.64 -62.25
CA ARG A 4 50.06 -49.32 -63.02
C ARG A 4 48.92 -50.17 -62.46
N VAL A 5 47.69 -49.71 -62.64
CA VAL A 5 46.53 -50.45 -63.20
C VAL A 5 45.22 -49.90 -62.60
N LEU A 6 44.49 -49.23 -63.50
CA LEU A 6 43.04 -49.23 -63.74
C LEU A 6 42.09 -49.42 -62.55
N LEU A 7 41.10 -48.54 -62.45
CA LEU A 7 39.70 -48.98 -62.36
C LEU A 7 38.75 -47.86 -62.79
N ALA A 8 37.85 -48.22 -63.71
CA ALA A 8 36.75 -47.40 -64.19
C ALA A 8 35.81 -46.97 -63.06
N SER A 9 35.18 -45.81 -63.17
CA SER A 9 34.05 -45.44 -62.30
C SER A 9 33.01 -44.68 -63.11
N ALA A 10 31.80 -45.22 -63.05
CA ALA A 10 30.62 -44.87 -63.81
C ALA A 10 30.17 -43.42 -63.58
N LEU A 11 29.73 -42.75 -64.65
CA LEU A 11 28.89 -41.56 -64.54
C LEU A 11 27.53 -41.97 -63.95
N THR A 12 27.35 -41.79 -62.65
CA THR A 12 26.03 -41.70 -62.04
C THR A 12 25.64 -40.23 -61.98
N VAL A 13 24.70 -39.83 -62.85
CA VAL A 13 24.02 -38.54 -62.71
C VAL A 13 23.06 -38.67 -61.53
N ALA A 14 23.54 -38.34 -60.34
CA ALA A 14 22.67 -38.12 -59.19
C ALA A 14 21.98 -36.75 -59.39
N SER A 15 20.75 -36.76 -59.90
CA SER A 15 19.87 -35.60 -59.88
C SER A 15 19.60 -35.24 -58.42
N SER A 16 20.36 -34.26 -57.93
CA SER A 16 20.15 -33.66 -56.62
C SER A 16 18.88 -32.81 -56.73
N TYR A 17 17.74 -33.34 -56.26
CA TYR A 17 16.60 -32.47 -55.98
C TYR A 17 17.01 -31.59 -54.79
N ALA A 18 17.35 -30.33 -55.08
CA ALA A 18 17.42 -29.32 -54.05
C ALA A 18 16.00 -29.14 -53.51
N ILE A 19 15.70 -29.76 -52.37
CA ILE A 19 14.49 -29.43 -51.62
C ILE A 19 14.74 -28.02 -51.07
N ALA A 20 14.18 -27.01 -51.74
CA ALA A 20 14.07 -25.69 -51.19
C ALA A 20 13.12 -25.78 -49.99
N LEU A 21 13.69 -25.98 -48.78
CA LEU A 21 12.93 -25.75 -47.55
C LEU A 21 12.67 -24.25 -47.50
N GLU A 22 11.44 -23.83 -47.82
CA GLU A 22 10.98 -22.48 -47.53
C GLU A 22 11.18 -22.23 -46.02
N PRO A 23 11.87 -21.14 -45.62
CA PRO A 23 12.01 -20.80 -44.21
C PRO A 23 10.63 -20.61 -43.60
N LYS A 24 10.25 -21.48 -42.66
CA LYS A 24 9.01 -21.33 -41.91
C LYS A 24 9.18 -20.16 -40.95
N HIS A 25 8.68 -19.00 -41.35
CA HIS A 25 8.60 -17.83 -40.47
C HIS A 25 7.61 -18.12 -39.34
N LEU A 26 8.07 -18.00 -38.10
CA LEU A 26 7.28 -18.21 -36.90
C LEU A 26 7.21 -16.87 -36.15
N ASP A 27 6.12 -16.16 -36.33
CA ASP A 27 5.88 -14.91 -35.63
C ASP A 27 5.36 -15.21 -34.23
N ILE A 28 6.20 -14.99 -33.21
CA ILE A 28 5.85 -15.13 -31.81
C ILE A 28 5.68 -13.72 -31.22
N ALA A 29 4.44 -13.35 -30.91
CA ALA A 29 4.15 -12.14 -30.14
C ALA A 29 4.31 -12.43 -28.65
N VAL A 30 5.19 -11.67 -27.99
CA VAL A 30 5.35 -11.70 -26.53
C VAL A 30 4.86 -10.36 -25.97
N ASN A 31 3.75 -10.39 -25.23
CA ASN A 31 3.27 -9.23 -24.50
C ASN A 31 3.70 -9.34 -23.03
N ALA A 32 4.46 -8.35 -22.56
CA ALA A 32 4.80 -8.21 -21.15
C ALA A 32 4.17 -6.93 -20.61
N VAL A 33 3.47 -7.02 -19.48
CA VAL A 33 2.97 -5.87 -18.74
C VAL A 33 3.85 -5.69 -17.51
N VAL A 34 4.61 -4.59 -17.47
CA VAL A 34 5.31 -4.16 -16.24
C VAL A 34 4.36 -3.24 -15.51
N ALA A 35 3.80 -3.70 -14.38
CA ALA A 35 2.95 -2.84 -13.55
C ALA A 35 3.80 -1.70 -12.98
N ALA A 36 3.30 -0.46 -13.09
CA ALA A 36 3.88 0.66 -12.36
C ALA A 36 3.87 0.33 -10.85
N PRO A 37 4.92 0.69 -10.10
CA PRO A 37 4.90 0.51 -8.66
C PRO A 37 3.65 1.21 -8.08
N ALA A 38 2.95 0.53 -7.18
CA ALA A 38 1.74 1.05 -6.56
C ALA A 38 2.06 1.80 -5.25
N PHE A 39 1.08 2.55 -4.74
CA PHE A 39 1.12 3.00 -3.35
C PHE A 39 1.19 1.79 -2.41
N GLU A 40 2.10 1.82 -1.44
CA GLU A 40 2.25 0.79 -0.42
C GLU A 40 1.89 1.35 0.96
N TYR A 41 0.96 0.68 1.64
CA TYR A 41 0.65 0.86 3.05
C TYR A 41 0.82 -0.47 3.77
N LYS A 42 1.69 -0.49 4.79
CA LYS A 42 1.97 -1.70 5.58
C LYS A 42 1.97 -1.36 7.07
N PRO A 43 0.91 -1.69 7.82
CA PRO A 43 0.93 -1.63 9.28
C PRO A 43 2.10 -2.46 9.83
N ILE A 44 2.84 -1.91 10.79
CA ILE A 44 3.92 -2.64 11.47
C ILE A 44 3.35 -3.26 12.74
N GLY A 45 3.21 -4.59 12.74
CA GLY A 45 2.57 -5.36 13.79
C GLY A 45 1.06 -5.59 13.58
N GLU A 46 0.43 -6.28 14.54
CA GLU A 46 -0.93 -6.83 14.41
C GLU A 46 -2.08 -5.83 14.65
N TRP A 47 -1.84 -4.53 14.49
CA TRP A 47 -2.83 -3.49 14.79
C TRP A 47 -3.68 -3.09 13.59
N GLY A 48 -3.20 -3.32 12.35
CA GLY A 48 -3.87 -2.85 11.14
C GLY A 48 -5.26 -3.45 10.89
N ASN A 49 -5.55 -4.61 11.49
CA ASN A 49 -6.81 -5.35 11.33
C ASN A 49 -7.51 -5.64 12.67
N SER A 50 -7.03 -5.07 13.77
CA SER A 50 -7.50 -5.42 15.12
C SER A 50 -8.10 -4.20 15.83
N PRO A 51 -9.29 -4.33 16.45
CA PRO A 51 -9.83 -3.27 17.30
C PRO A 51 -8.89 -2.95 18.46
N VAL A 52 -8.63 -1.67 18.70
CA VAL A 52 -7.81 -1.22 19.82
C VAL A 52 -8.69 -0.95 21.03
N LYS A 53 -8.41 -1.61 22.16
CA LYS A 53 -9.12 -1.39 23.43
C LYS A 53 -8.29 -0.48 24.33
N LEU A 54 -8.91 0.61 24.79
CA LEU A 54 -8.31 1.54 25.74
C LEU A 54 -9.02 1.46 27.09
N GLN A 55 -8.25 1.41 28.17
CA GLN A 55 -8.78 1.49 29.53
C GLN A 55 -8.71 2.92 30.04
N PHE A 56 -9.86 3.45 30.48
CA PHE A 56 -9.94 4.76 31.12
C PHE A 56 -9.14 4.76 32.43
N LYS A 57 -8.27 5.76 32.61
CA LYS A 57 -7.49 5.98 33.83
C LYS A 57 -8.27 6.92 34.75
N LYS A 58 -8.90 6.35 35.79
CA LYS A 58 -9.77 7.09 36.71
C LYS A 58 -9.03 8.17 37.49
N ASP A 59 -7.83 7.88 37.98
CA ASP A 59 -7.08 8.81 38.83
C ASP A 59 -6.69 10.09 38.08
N SER A 60 -6.39 9.96 36.80
CA SER A 60 -5.92 11.02 35.93
C SER A 60 -6.96 11.47 34.89
N GLN A 61 -8.20 10.97 35.00
CA GLN A 61 -9.37 11.27 34.18
C GLN A 61 -9.10 11.31 32.65
N HIS A 62 -8.35 10.33 32.13
CA HIS A 62 -8.02 10.30 30.69
C HIS A 62 -7.93 8.89 30.11
N PHE A 63 -8.03 8.81 28.79
CA PHE A 63 -7.67 7.61 28.02
C PHE A 63 -6.19 7.71 27.60
N PRO A 64 -5.42 6.61 27.73
CA PRO A 64 -4.05 6.59 27.21
C PRO A 64 -4.08 6.69 25.68
N PRO A 65 -3.04 7.25 25.05
CA PRO A 65 -2.94 7.31 23.60
C PRO A 65 -2.67 5.92 23.01
N VAL A 66 -3.18 5.71 21.81
CA VAL A 66 -2.77 4.65 20.89
C VAL A 66 -1.58 5.16 20.09
N LYS A 67 -0.52 4.36 20.04
CA LYS A 67 0.69 4.64 19.26
C LYS A 67 1.05 3.40 18.46
N HIS A 68 1.06 3.55 17.15
CA HIS A 68 1.44 2.52 16.20
C HIS A 68 2.37 3.07 15.14
N THR A 69 2.90 2.20 14.30
CA THR A 69 3.74 2.58 13.16
C THR A 69 3.26 1.85 11.91
N ALA A 70 3.35 2.52 10.76
CA ALA A 70 3.17 1.90 9.47
C ALA A 70 4.27 2.34 8.51
N PHE A 71 4.57 1.51 7.53
CA PHE A 71 5.38 1.90 6.39
C PHE A 71 4.49 2.46 5.28
N LEU A 72 4.86 3.63 4.76
CA LEU A 72 4.24 4.29 3.61
C LEU A 72 5.25 4.45 2.50
N LYS A 73 4.86 4.12 1.27
CA LYS A 73 5.64 4.42 0.07
C LYS A 73 4.69 4.81 -1.05
N SER A 74 5.05 5.86 -1.79
CA SER A 74 4.36 6.24 -3.01
C SER A 74 5.35 6.60 -4.09
N PRO A 75 5.31 5.93 -5.25
CA PRO A 75 6.15 6.28 -6.39
C PRO A 75 5.61 7.48 -7.19
N ASN A 76 4.36 7.88 -6.97
CA ASN A 76 3.70 8.87 -7.82
C ASN A 76 3.78 10.30 -7.27
N GLY A 77 4.04 10.50 -5.98
CA GLY A 77 4.06 11.83 -5.40
C GLY A 77 4.01 11.85 -3.88
N ALA A 78 3.66 13.02 -3.34
CA ALA A 78 3.44 13.16 -1.90
C ALA A 78 2.25 12.32 -1.43
N VAL A 79 2.28 11.89 -0.17
CA VAL A 79 1.15 11.19 0.45
C VAL A 79 0.38 12.18 1.30
N THR A 80 -0.90 12.34 0.98
CA THR A 80 -1.88 13.09 1.78
C THR A 80 -2.86 12.12 2.45
N VAL A 81 -3.39 12.50 3.61
CA VAL A 81 -4.36 11.71 4.35
C VAL A 81 -5.54 12.57 4.78
N LYS A 82 -6.74 11.99 4.71
CA LYS A 82 -7.98 12.57 5.25
C LYS A 82 -8.86 11.47 5.84
N TYR A 83 -9.95 11.86 6.51
CA TYR A 83 -10.99 10.91 6.94
C TYR A 83 -11.80 10.41 5.73
N ALA A 84 -12.20 9.13 5.74
CA ALA A 84 -13.01 8.51 4.67
C ALA A 84 -14.50 8.89 4.71
N GLY A 85 -14.81 10.12 5.11
CA GLY A 85 -16.16 10.60 5.32
C GLY A 85 -16.21 11.52 6.52
N LYS A 86 -16.97 11.11 7.56
CA LYS A 86 -17.09 11.89 8.79
C LYS A 86 -15.91 11.67 9.72
N THR A 87 -15.58 12.70 10.48
CA THR A 87 -14.67 12.60 11.61
C THR A 87 -15.17 11.59 12.63
N PRO A 88 -14.27 10.86 13.33
CA PRO A 88 -14.64 9.92 14.37
C PRO A 88 -15.55 10.52 15.45
N GLU A 89 -16.61 9.80 15.81
CA GLU A 89 -17.48 10.12 16.93
C GLU A 89 -17.48 8.96 17.91
N PHE A 90 -17.40 9.26 19.20
CA PHE A 90 -17.53 8.24 20.25
C PHE A 90 -19.00 8.06 20.60
N LEU A 91 -19.47 6.82 20.46
CA LEU A 91 -20.84 6.41 20.75
C LEU A 91 -20.85 5.48 21.96
N ASP A 92 -21.88 5.58 22.80
CA ASP A 92 -22.17 4.59 23.83
C ASP A 92 -22.86 3.34 23.26
N ASP A 93 -23.13 2.36 24.12
CA ASP A 93 -23.77 1.09 23.76
C ASP A 93 -25.18 1.25 23.14
N ASN A 94 -25.81 2.43 23.29
CA ASN A 94 -27.10 2.75 22.66
C ASN A 94 -26.95 3.56 21.37
N GLY A 95 -25.72 3.73 20.88
CA GLY A 95 -25.42 4.52 19.68
C GLY A 95 -25.51 6.03 19.90
N LYS A 96 -25.54 6.51 21.15
CA LYS A 96 -25.60 7.95 21.44
C LYS A 96 -24.20 8.54 21.60
N SER A 97 -24.00 9.71 21.01
CA SER A 97 -22.77 10.48 21.18
C SER A 97 -22.45 10.76 22.65
N VAL A 98 -21.19 10.54 23.04
CA VAL A 98 -20.70 10.78 24.40
C VAL A 98 -19.89 12.06 24.54
N GLY A 99 -19.77 12.85 23.46
CA GLY A 99 -19.12 14.16 23.48
C GLY A 99 -17.61 14.14 23.76
N LEU A 100 -16.95 12.98 23.61
CA LEU A 100 -15.49 12.90 23.65
C LEU A 100 -14.90 13.51 22.37
N ARG A 101 -13.78 14.21 22.53
CA ARG A 101 -12.94 14.66 21.41
C ARG A 101 -11.85 13.63 21.15
N TYR A 102 -11.08 13.84 20.10
CA TYR A 102 -9.86 13.07 19.86
C TYR A 102 -8.76 13.94 19.28
N ILE A 103 -7.54 13.43 19.31
CA ILE A 103 -6.43 13.89 18.49
C ILE A 103 -6.01 12.70 17.62
N MET A 104 -5.93 12.93 16.31
CA MET A 104 -5.37 12.00 15.35
C MET A 104 -4.19 12.68 14.66
N SER A 105 -3.05 12.03 14.64
CA SER A 105 -1.92 12.49 13.83
C SER A 105 -1.20 11.32 13.17
N ILE A 106 -0.68 11.60 11.98
CA ILE A 106 0.13 10.67 11.20
C ILE A 106 1.44 11.39 10.84
N ASN A 107 2.58 10.76 11.11
CA ASN A 107 3.89 11.38 10.93
C ASN A 107 4.01 12.75 11.64
N GLY A 108 3.45 12.86 12.86
CA GLY A 108 3.34 14.12 13.60
C GLY A 108 2.41 15.20 13.00
N LYS A 109 1.70 14.93 11.89
CA LYS A 109 0.75 15.87 11.28
C LYS A 109 -0.66 15.61 11.80
N LYS A 110 -1.25 16.59 12.50
CA LYS A 110 -2.63 16.49 12.99
C LYS A 110 -3.61 16.49 11.81
N LEU A 111 -4.56 15.54 11.82
CA LEU A 111 -5.68 15.55 10.89
C LEU A 111 -6.71 16.63 11.31
N PRO A 112 -7.15 17.48 10.38
CA PRO A 112 -8.16 18.49 10.65
C PRO A 112 -9.54 17.91 11.00
N ASP A 113 -10.23 18.54 11.94
CA ASP A 113 -11.57 18.13 12.38
C ASP A 113 -12.66 18.50 11.35
N ASP A 114 -12.31 19.24 10.29
CA ASP A 114 -13.20 19.55 9.15
C ASP A 114 -13.13 18.50 8.03
N GLY A 115 -12.28 17.47 8.16
CA GLY A 115 -12.12 16.41 7.17
C GLY A 115 -11.22 16.74 6.00
N SER A 116 -10.58 17.91 6.00
CA SER A 116 -9.61 18.29 4.95
C SER A 116 -8.38 17.39 4.94
N SER A 117 -7.75 17.26 3.76
CA SER A 117 -6.54 16.46 3.58
C SER A 117 -5.30 17.17 4.11
N VAL A 118 -4.38 16.39 4.69
CA VAL A 118 -3.09 16.87 5.18
C VAL A 118 -1.97 16.06 4.55
N GLN A 119 -0.92 16.73 4.09
CA GLN A 119 0.28 16.06 3.61
C GLN A 119 1.04 15.46 4.79
N VAL A 120 1.15 14.13 4.81
CA VAL A 120 1.86 13.38 5.87
C VAL A 120 3.25 12.96 5.43
N LEU A 121 3.51 12.88 4.12
CA LEU A 121 4.82 12.51 3.57
C LEU A 121 5.10 13.30 2.29
N PRO A 122 6.22 14.04 2.19
CA PRO A 122 6.60 14.71 0.94
C PRO A 122 7.06 13.71 -0.13
N ALA A 123 6.96 14.09 -1.41
CA ALA A 123 7.24 13.21 -2.54
C ALA A 123 8.62 12.53 -2.48
N ALA A 124 9.67 13.27 -2.08
CA ALA A 124 11.02 12.72 -1.96
C ALA A 124 11.12 11.60 -0.92
N GLU A 125 10.47 11.75 0.24
CA GLU A 125 10.43 10.71 1.27
C GLU A 125 9.50 9.57 0.88
N ALA A 126 8.38 9.88 0.22
CA ALA A 126 7.41 8.90 -0.24
C ALA A 126 7.99 7.96 -1.30
N ALA A 127 8.85 8.46 -2.21
CA ALA A 127 9.47 7.66 -3.25
C ALA A 127 10.39 6.56 -2.69
N VAL A 128 11.15 6.87 -1.63
CA VAL A 128 12.02 5.89 -0.95
C VAL A 128 11.20 4.98 -0.02
N GLY A 129 10.14 5.54 0.56
CA GLY A 129 9.31 4.91 1.57
C GLY A 129 9.83 5.18 2.98
N LYS A 130 8.91 5.34 3.94
CA LYS A 130 9.21 5.75 5.31
C LYS A 130 8.27 5.10 6.32
N GLU A 131 8.81 4.74 7.47
CA GLU A 131 8.00 4.43 8.64
C GLU A 131 7.46 5.71 9.27
N VAL A 132 6.15 5.76 9.47
CA VAL A 132 5.44 6.90 10.07
C VAL A 132 4.73 6.47 11.34
N ASP A 133 4.65 7.38 12.30
CA ASP A 133 3.83 7.19 13.49
C ASP A 133 2.34 7.37 13.18
N PHE A 134 1.54 6.53 13.81
CA PHE A 134 0.09 6.66 13.93
C PHE A 134 -0.21 6.94 15.40
N TYR A 135 -0.83 8.08 15.66
CA TYR A 135 -1.20 8.51 17.00
C TYR A 135 -2.69 8.81 17.04
N PHE A 136 -3.39 8.15 17.95
CA PHE A 136 -4.80 8.44 18.24
C PHE A 136 -4.99 8.56 19.74
N ARG A 137 -5.65 9.63 20.20
CA ARG A 137 -5.94 9.83 21.62
C ARG A 137 -7.36 10.36 21.81
N PRO A 138 -8.24 9.63 22.52
CA PRO A 138 -9.47 10.21 23.04
C PRO A 138 -9.16 11.30 24.07
N MET A 139 -9.83 12.44 23.93
CA MET A 139 -9.67 13.62 24.76
C MET A 139 -10.97 13.92 25.51
N THR A 140 -10.87 14.05 26.83
CA THR A 140 -11.95 14.52 27.67
C THR A 140 -12.08 16.04 27.53
N LEU A 141 -13.30 16.55 27.46
CA LEU A 141 -13.57 18.00 27.51
C LEU A 141 -13.49 18.51 28.95
N ILE A 142 -13.28 19.83 29.10
CA ILE A 142 -13.48 20.49 30.39
C ILE A 142 -14.93 20.22 30.81
N ASN A 143 -15.12 19.64 32.00
CA ASN A 143 -16.40 19.17 32.55
C ASN A 143 -16.99 17.90 31.92
N TRP A 144 -16.21 17.13 31.16
CA TRP A 144 -16.66 15.81 30.73
C TRP A 144 -16.74 14.87 31.95
N VAL A 145 -17.93 14.34 32.21
CA VAL A 145 -18.17 13.37 33.28
C VAL A 145 -18.16 11.97 32.69
N ALA A 146 -17.18 11.17 33.11
CA ALA A 146 -17.11 9.76 32.73
C ALA A 146 -18.38 9.03 33.21
N ARG A 147 -19.13 8.44 32.28
CA ARG A 147 -20.25 7.55 32.60
C ARG A 147 -19.80 6.10 32.48
N PRO A 148 -20.20 5.19 33.38
CA PRO A 148 -19.94 3.77 33.19
C PRO A 148 -20.51 3.28 31.86
N GLY A 149 -19.73 2.50 31.11
CA GLY A 149 -20.16 1.93 29.83
C GLY A 149 -18.98 1.68 28.88
N THR A 150 -19.29 1.11 27.72
CA THR A 150 -18.33 0.99 26.61
C THR A 150 -18.56 2.13 25.64
N TYR A 151 -17.46 2.74 25.17
CA TYR A 151 -17.50 3.74 24.12
C TYR A 151 -16.75 3.23 22.91
N THR A 152 -17.37 3.33 21.74
CA THR A 152 -16.81 2.89 20.47
C THR A 152 -16.68 4.07 19.53
N ALA A 153 -15.56 4.15 18.82
CA ALA A 153 -15.36 5.07 17.71
C ALA A 153 -14.71 4.30 16.55
N GLN A 154 -15.15 4.60 15.34
CA GLN A 154 -14.57 4.07 14.11
C GLN A 154 -13.77 5.18 13.43
N VAL A 155 -12.53 4.87 13.06
CA VAL A 155 -11.65 5.80 12.35
C VAL A 155 -11.36 5.21 10.98
N GLU A 156 -11.84 5.87 9.94
CA GLU A 156 -11.58 5.49 8.56
C GLU A 156 -10.74 6.56 7.89
N LEU A 157 -9.67 6.15 7.21
CA LEU A 157 -8.70 7.03 6.59
C LEU A 157 -8.60 6.73 5.11
N VAL A 158 -8.41 7.78 4.32
CA VAL A 158 -8.07 7.69 2.91
C VAL A 158 -6.67 8.26 2.72
N PHE A 159 -5.79 7.43 2.16
CA PHE A 159 -4.48 7.86 1.69
C PHE A 159 -4.61 8.22 0.21
N GLU A 160 -4.16 9.41 -0.15
CA GLU A 160 -4.18 9.91 -1.51
C GLU A 160 -2.74 10.18 -1.96
N THR A 161 -2.49 9.90 -3.23
CA THR A 161 -1.24 10.23 -3.93
C THR A 161 -1.59 10.73 -5.32
N GLU A 162 -0.61 11.35 -5.97
CA GLU A 162 -0.73 11.76 -7.36
C GLU A 162 -1.03 10.55 -8.27
N PRO A 163 -1.79 10.75 -9.36
CA PRO A 163 -2.09 9.69 -10.31
C PRO A 163 -0.80 9.17 -10.97
N PRO A 164 -0.74 7.87 -11.34
CA PRO A 164 0.37 7.36 -12.13
C PRO A 164 0.53 8.16 -13.43
N LEU A 165 1.78 8.50 -13.77
CA LEU A 165 2.14 9.12 -15.04
C LEU A 165 2.02 8.13 -16.22
#